data_AF-A0A241VYV9-F1
#
_entry.id   AF-A0A241VYV9-F1
#
_cell.length_a   1.000
_cell.length_b   1.000
_cell.length_c   1.000
_cell.angle_alpha   90.00
_cell.angle_beta   90.00
_cell.angle_gamma   90.00
#
_symmetry.space_group_name_H-M   'P 1'
#
loop_
_entity.id
_entity.type
_entity.pdbx_description
1 polymer ?
#
loop_
_entity_poly.entity_id
_entity_poly.type
_entity_poly.pdbx_seq_one_letter_code
_entity_poly.pdbx_strand_id
1 'polypeptide(L)'
;RHGQRPSHVHYFISAPGYRKLTTQFNIEGDQYLWDDFAFATREGLIASVTDITDPAELAKRGQDKPVKHITFDFKLVKDLDAAPTSEVDRRRVSA
;
A
#
# COMPACT_ATOMS: atom_id res chain seq x y z
N ARG A 1 -0.70 -18.44 -18.64
CA ARG A 1 -0.94 -17.77 -17.33
C ARG A 1 0.17 -18.20 -16.38
N HIS A 2 0.66 -17.32 -15.51
CA HIS A 2 1.59 -17.63 -14.41
C HIS A 2 0.91 -17.32 -13.06
N GLY A 3 1.52 -17.67 -11.93
CA GLY A 3 0.98 -17.43 -10.58
C GLY A 3 1.69 -16.32 -9.80
N GLN A 4 2.31 -15.38 -10.50
CA GLN A 4 3.16 -14.34 -9.90
C GLN A 4 2.38 -13.04 -9.68
N ARG A 5 2.77 -12.29 -8.65
CA ARG A 5 2.27 -10.95 -8.37
C ARG A 5 3.47 -10.02 -8.20
N PRO A 6 3.37 -8.74 -8.62
CA PRO A 6 4.41 -7.77 -8.34
C PRO A 6 4.55 -7.54 -6.84
N SER A 7 5.72 -7.07 -6.41
CA SER A 7 5.97 -6.65 -5.02
C SER A 7 4.95 -5.60 -4.57
N HIS A 8 4.33 -5.83 -3.41
CA HIS A 8 3.25 -4.99 -2.89
C HIS A 8 3.12 -5.07 -1.37
N VAL A 9 2.44 -4.09 -0.78
CA VAL A 9 2.08 -4.07 0.64
C VAL A 9 0.57 -3.85 0.78
N HIS A 10 -0.07 -4.66 1.62
CA HIS A 10 -1.50 -4.60 1.88
C HIS A 10 -1.85 -3.62 3.00
N TYR A 11 -2.99 -2.92 2.84
CA TYR A 11 -3.50 -1.98 3.83
C TYR A 11 -4.99 -2.17 4.09
N PHE A 12 -5.34 -2.21 5.37
CA PHE A 12 -6.64 -1.80 5.86
C PHE A 12 -6.48 -0.50 6.66
N ILE A 13 -7.27 0.51 6.33
CA ILE A 13 -7.22 1.81 7.00
C ILE A 13 -8.64 2.18 7.41
N SER A 14 -8.81 2.48 8.69
CA SER A 14 -10.09 2.85 9.29
C SER A 14 -9.91 4.03 10.23
N ALA A 15 -10.88 4.94 10.23
CA ALA A 15 -10.97 6.04 11.18
C ALA A 15 -12.45 6.33 11.49
N PRO A 16 -12.81 6.78 12.70
CA PRO A 16 -14.18 7.13 13.04
C PRO A 16 -14.78 8.17 12.08
N GLY A 17 -15.98 7.91 11.54
CA GLY A 17 -16.66 8.80 10.59
C GLY A 17 -16.14 8.73 9.14
N TYR A 18 -15.26 7.78 8.84
CA TYR A 18 -14.72 7.56 7.50
C TYR A 18 -14.97 6.12 7.04
N ARG A 19 -15.15 5.96 5.72
CA ARG A 19 -15.26 4.66 5.06
C ARG A 19 -13.94 3.92 5.19
N LYS A 20 -14.00 2.65 5.62
CA LYS A 20 -12.82 1.77 5.64
C LYS A 20 -12.27 1.63 4.22
N LEU A 21 -10.95 1.75 4.09
CA LEU A 21 -10.21 1.54 2.87
C LEU A 21 -9.50 0.18 2.91
N THR A 22 -9.77 -0.65 1.90
CA THR A 22 -8.96 -1.82 1.57
C THR A 22 -8.16 -1.49 0.32
N THR A 23 -6.84 -1.48 0.41
CA THR A 23 -5.98 -1.13 -0.72
C THR A 23 -4.61 -1.81 -0.63
N GLN A 24 -3.77 -1.56 -1.63
CA GLN A 24 -2.35 -1.88 -1.65
C GLN A 24 -1.60 -0.77 -2.39
N PHE A 25 -0.27 -0.71 -2.24
CA PHE A 25 0.58 -0.12 -3.26
C PHE A 25 1.48 -1.19 -3.86
N ASN A 26 1.84 -1.01 -5.12
CA ASN A 26 2.83 -1.78 -5.87
C ASN A 26 4.14 -0.99 -5.96
N ILE A 27 5.26 -1.69 -6.11
CA ILE A 27 6.57 -1.06 -6.22
C ILE A 27 6.93 -0.85 -7.69
N GLU A 28 7.29 0.37 -8.06
CA GLU A 28 7.74 0.72 -9.41
C GLU A 28 8.95 -0.13 -9.84
N GLY A 29 8.97 -0.53 -11.11
CA GLY A 29 10.06 -1.31 -11.72
C GLY A 29 9.97 -2.82 -11.51
N ASP A 30 8.95 -3.33 -10.81
CA ASP A 30 8.72 -4.77 -10.69
C ASP A 30 8.38 -5.41 -12.05
N GLN A 31 8.96 -6.58 -12.34
CA GLN A 31 8.76 -7.33 -13.58
C GLN A 31 7.27 -7.60 -13.88
N TYR A 32 6.46 -7.84 -12.85
CA TYR A 32 5.04 -8.18 -12.99
C TYR A 32 4.11 -7.01 -12.70
N LEU A 33 4.64 -5.77 -12.66
CA LEU A 33 3.87 -4.59 -12.27
C LEU A 33 2.55 -4.48 -13.03
N TRP A 34 2.57 -4.68 -14.35
CA TRP A 34 1.39 -4.63 -15.22
C TRP A 34 0.94 -6.00 -15.74
N ASP A 35 1.50 -7.08 -15.19
CA ASP A 35 1.15 -8.47 -15.53
C ASP A 35 0.82 -9.26 -14.24
N ASP A 36 0.10 -8.61 -13.30
CA ASP A 36 -0.36 -9.25 -12.07
C ASP A 36 -1.44 -10.29 -12.40
N PHE A 37 -1.20 -11.56 -12.04
CA PHE A 37 -2.20 -12.62 -12.21
C PHE A 37 -3.53 -12.34 -11.49
N ALA A 38 -3.49 -11.55 -10.41
CA ALA A 38 -4.67 -11.16 -9.65
C ALA A 38 -5.32 -9.84 -10.12
N PHE A 39 -4.77 -9.20 -11.15
CA PHE A 39 -5.29 -7.96 -11.75
C PHE A 39 -5.45 -6.80 -10.75
N ALA A 40 -4.58 -6.71 -9.74
CA ALA A 40 -4.75 -5.75 -8.63
C ALA A 40 -4.04 -4.41 -8.84
N THR A 41 -3.03 -4.33 -9.72
CA THR A 41 -2.31 -3.08 -10.00
C THR A 41 -3.24 -2.04 -10.62
N ARG A 42 -3.18 -0.81 -10.11
CA ARG A 42 -3.93 0.35 -10.63
C ARG A 42 -3.05 1.58 -10.66
N GLU A 43 -3.33 2.47 -11.61
CA GLU A 43 -2.79 3.82 -11.59
C GLU A 43 -3.13 4.51 -10.26
N GLY A 44 -2.18 5.29 -9.73
CA GLY A 44 -2.27 5.90 -8.40
C GLY A 44 -1.96 4.97 -7.22
N LEU A 45 -1.78 3.66 -7.46
CA LEU A 45 -1.34 2.68 -6.46
C LEU A 45 0.07 2.14 -6.75
N ILE A 46 0.90 2.89 -7.48
CA ILE A 46 2.29 2.54 -7.77
C ILE A 46 3.19 3.53 -7.05
N ALA A 47 4.05 3.02 -6.18
CA ALA A 47 4.96 3.80 -5.37
C ALA A 47 6.39 3.72 -5.93
N SER A 48 7.01 4.88 -6.12
CA SER A 48 8.44 4.98 -6.40
C SER A 48 9.26 4.77 -5.13
N VAL A 49 10.43 4.16 -5.28
CA VAL A 49 11.35 3.90 -4.18
C VAL A 49 12.52 4.85 -4.25
N THR A 50 12.78 5.56 -3.16
CA THR A 50 13.96 6.41 -3.02
C THR A 50 15.00 5.72 -2.14
N ASP A 51 16.26 5.74 -2.56
CA ASP A 51 17.39 5.35 -1.72
C ASP A 51 17.76 6.47 -0.76
N ILE A 52 17.78 6.17 0.54
CA ILE A 52 18.34 7.06 1.56
C ILE A 52 19.72 6.51 1.92
N THR A 53 20.76 7.22 1.50
CA THR A 53 22.17 6.86 1.75
C THR A 53 22.94 7.95 2.50
N ASP A 54 22.39 9.17 2.58
CA ASP A 54 23.04 10.28 3.28
C ASP A 54 23.17 9.99 4.79
N PRO A 55 24.39 10.00 5.36
CA PRO A 55 24.60 9.69 6.77
C PRO A 55 23.81 10.58 7.73
N ALA A 56 23.60 11.86 7.40
CA ALA A 56 22.84 12.75 8.26
C ALA A 56 21.35 12.39 8.29
N GLU A 57 20.74 12.07 7.14
CA GLU A 57 19.37 11.57 7.07
C GLU A 57 19.18 10.18 7.69
N LEU A 58 20.16 9.29 7.53
CA LEU A 58 20.15 7.97 8.18
C LEU A 58 20.19 8.10 9.71
N ALA A 59 21.07 8.98 10.24
CA ALA A 59 21.17 9.24 11.66
C ALA A 59 19.87 9.79 12.26
N LYS A 60 19.17 10.72 11.56
CA LYS A 60 17.85 11.24 11.98
C LYS A 60 16.79 10.14 12.09
N ARG A 61 16.95 9.03 11.36
CA ARG A 61 16.01 7.89 11.31
C ARG A 61 16.47 6.71 12.17
N GLY A 62 17.58 6.86 12.90
CA GLY A 62 18.16 5.80 13.72
C GLY A 62 18.65 4.60 12.91
N GLN A 63 19.09 4.82 11.67
CA GLN A 63 19.60 3.77 10.79
C GLN A 63 21.12 3.89 10.63
N ASP A 64 21.80 2.75 10.61
CA ASP A 64 23.26 2.64 10.44
C ASP A 64 23.66 2.22 9.02
N LYS A 65 22.68 1.88 8.17
CA LYS A 65 22.86 1.41 6.80
C LYS A 65 21.87 2.08 5.84
N PRO A 66 22.18 2.14 4.54
CA PRO A 66 21.24 2.58 3.51
C PRO A 66 19.88 1.91 3.62
N VAL A 67 18.82 2.68 3.43
CA VAL A 67 17.44 2.18 3.43
C VAL A 67 16.69 2.59 2.18
N LYS A 68 15.73 1.75 1.78
CA LYS A 68 14.71 2.12 0.81
C LYS A 68 13.60 2.89 1.52
N HIS A 69 13.09 3.93 0.87
CA HIS A 69 12.05 4.78 1.41
C HIS A 69 10.93 4.95 0.39
N ILE A 70 9.69 4.88 0.88
CA ILE A 70 8.46 5.07 0.11
C ILE A 70 7.58 6.03 0.91
N THR A 71 7.05 7.05 0.24
CA THR A 71 5.95 7.87 0.75
C THR A 71 4.68 7.45 0.03
N PHE A 72 3.63 7.11 0.78
CA PHE A 72 2.33 6.76 0.22
C PHE A 72 1.21 7.29 1.12
N ASP A 73 0.55 8.35 0.67
CA ASP A 73 -0.50 9.02 1.43
C ASP A 73 -1.86 8.39 1.17
N PHE A 74 -2.72 8.39 2.19
CA PHE A 74 -4.08 7.86 2.10
C PHE A 74 -5.10 8.95 2.34
N LYS A 75 -6.05 9.07 1.40
CA LYS A 75 -7.21 9.98 1.54
C LYS A 75 -8.46 9.16 1.78
N LEU A 76 -9.01 9.24 2.99
CA LEU A 76 -10.26 8.58 3.34
C LEU A 76 -11.48 9.43 2.95
N VAL A 77 -12.54 8.75 2.52
CA VAL A 77 -13.84 9.35 2.20
C VAL A 77 -14.71 9.31 3.46
N LYS A 78 -15.43 10.39 3.77
CA LYS A 78 -16.39 10.41 4.88
C LYS A 78 -17.45 9.35 4.68
N ASP A 79 -17.85 8.72 5.77
CA ASP A 79 -19.00 7.81 5.75
C ASP A 79 -20.29 8.62 5.78
N LEU A 80 -21.19 8.36 4.83
CA LEU A 80 -22.44 9.08 4.67
C LEU A 80 -23.58 8.06 4.69
N ASP A 81 -24.72 8.42 5.28
CA ASP A 81 -25.84 7.48 5.47
C ASP A 81 -26.33 6.82 4.16
N ALA A 82 -26.26 7.53 3.03
CA ALA A 82 -26.67 7.03 1.73
C ALA A 82 -25.58 6.22 1.00
N ALA A 83 -24.34 6.18 1.51
CA ALA A 83 -23.25 5.45 0.88
C ALA A 83 -23.37 3.95 1.15
N PRO A 84 -23.14 3.10 0.14
CA PRO A 84 -22.98 1.67 0.38
C PRO A 84 -21.80 1.41 1.33
N THR A 85 -21.93 0.38 2.16
CA THR A 85 -20.84 -0.02 3.06
C THR A 85 -19.57 -0.34 2.28
N SER A 86 -18.41 0.05 2.84
CA SER A 86 -17.10 -0.40 2.37
C SER A 86 -16.51 -1.52 3.22
N GLU A 87 -17.22 -1.95 4.26
CA GLU A 87 -16.86 -3.12 5.07
C GLU A 87 -17.23 -4.41 4.33
N VAL A 88 -16.30 -5.36 4.34
CA VAL A 88 -16.51 -6.69 3.79
C VAL A 88 -16.30 -7.69 4.91
N ASP A 89 -17.39 -8.32 5.33
CA ASP A 89 -17.33 -9.48 6.21
C ASP A 89 -16.90 -10.70 5.40
N ARG A 90 -15.77 -11.27 5.82
CA ARG A 90 -15.15 -12.44 5.21
C ARG A 90 -14.35 -13.12 6.30
N ARG A 91 -14.41 -14.45 6.35
CA ARG A 91 -13.59 -15.24 7.26
C ARG A 91 -12.11 -14.87 7.12
N ARG A 92 -11.53 -14.37 8.21
CA ARG A 92 -10.10 -14.04 8.36
C ARG A 92 -9.52 -14.95 9.45
N VAL A 93 -8.27 -15.38 9.30
CA VAL A 93 -7.57 -16.13 10.34
C VAL A 93 -7.27 -15.19 11.51
N SER A 94 -7.44 -15.69 12.73
CA SER A 94 -6.97 -15.07 13.97
C SER A 94 -6.05 -16.04 14.68
N ALA A 95 -4.97 -15.54 15.28
CA ALA A 95 -3.99 -16.32 16.04
C ALA A 95 -3.75 -15.66 17.40
#